data_AF-A0A1Y4M6P3-F1
#
_entry.id   AF-A0A1Y4M6P3-F1
#
_cell.length_a   1.000
_cell.length_b   1.000
_cell.length_c   1.000
_cell.angle_alpha   90.00
_cell.angle_beta   90.00
_cell.angle_gamma   90.00
#
_symmetry.space_group_name_H-M   'P 1'
#
loop_
_entity.id
_entity.type
_entity.pdbx_description
1 polymer ?
#
loop_
_entity_poly.entity_id
_entity_poly.type
_entity_poly.pdbx_seq_one_letter_code
_entity_poly.pdbx_strand_id
1 'polypeptide(L)' 'MARFEIPSTPPTVNKTIRFPSDVVEEVEQAIQGKNCTFSAFVIAAVRTALEDIHEGDASCEERHP' A
#
# COMPACT_ATOMS: atom_id res chain seq x y z
N MET A 1 2.89 24.62 -28.56
CA MET A 1 4.02 24.33 -27.67
C MET A 1 3.48 23.56 -26.47
N ALA A 2 3.83 22.29 -26.31
CA ALA A 2 3.44 21.54 -25.12
C ALA A 2 4.17 22.15 -23.91
N ARG A 3 3.41 22.63 -22.92
CA ARG A 3 3.99 23.07 -21.65
C ARG A 3 4.53 21.83 -20.95
N PHE A 4 5.83 21.83 -20.68
CA PHE A 4 6.43 20.83 -19.80
C PHE A 4 5.85 21.04 -18.41
N GLU A 5 4.95 20.16 -17.99
CA GLU A 5 4.44 20.13 -16.62
C GLU A 5 5.46 19.38 -15.77
N ILE A 6 5.93 20.01 -14.70
CA ILE A 6 6.80 19.36 -13.74
C ILE A 6 5.99 18.24 -13.09
N PRO A 7 6.45 16.98 -13.14
CA PRO A 7 5.75 15.88 -12.49
C PRO A 7 5.66 16.17 -10.99
N SER A 8 4.44 16.46 -10.53
CA SER A 8 4.17 16.72 -9.12
C SER A 8 4.11 15.37 -8.42
N THR A 9 5.20 14.99 -7.76
CA THR A 9 5.18 13.85 -6.87
C THR A 9 4.27 14.18 -5.68
N PRO A 10 3.32 13.30 -5.32
CA PRO A 10 2.47 13.53 -4.18
C PRO A 10 3.32 13.74 -2.92
N PRO A 11 2.89 14.60 -1.98
CA PRO A 11 3.64 14.84 -0.76
C PRO A 11 3.81 13.53 0.02
N THR A 12 5.03 13.23 0.44
CA THR A 12 5.35 12.04 1.23
C THR A 12 5.74 12.43 2.65
N VAL A 13 5.38 11.60 3.62
CA VAL A 13 5.75 11.77 5.03
C VAL A 13 6.54 10.54 5.46
N ASN A 14 7.72 10.75 6.03
CA ASN A 14 8.53 9.66 6.57
C ASN A 14 7.97 9.20 7.93
N LYS A 15 7.79 7.89 8.08
CA LYS A 15 7.38 7.26 9.34
C LYS A 15 8.27 6.05 9.60
N THR A 16 8.81 5.95 10.81
CA THR A 16 9.66 4.83 11.24
C THR A 16 8.85 3.91 12.12
N ILE A 17 8.73 2.65 11.73
CA ILE A 17 8.04 1.60 12.46
C ILE A 17 8.90 0.33 12.47
N ARG A 18 8.66 -0.56 13.44
CA ARG A 18 9.33 -1.86 13.53
C ARG A 18 8.39 -2.97 13.09
N PHE A 19 8.88 -3.83 12.22
CA PHE A 19 8.22 -5.07 11.84
C PHE A 19 8.86 -6.25 12.61
N PRO A 20 8.07 -7.28 12.96
CA PRO A 20 8.63 -8.56 13.40
C PRO A 20 9.56 -9.15 12.34
N SER A 21 10.62 -9.84 12.76
CA SER A 21 11.62 -10.42 11.85
C SER A 21 11.00 -11.39 10.85
N ASP A 22 10.10 -12.26 11.31
CA ASP A 22 9.44 -13.27 10.48
C ASP A 22 8.67 -12.62 9.32
N VAL A 23 7.96 -11.53 9.61
CA VAL A 23 7.17 -10.78 8.60
C VAL A 23 8.08 -10.13 7.57
N VAL A 24 9.25 -9.61 7.98
CA VAL A 24 10.21 -9.03 7.04
C VAL A 24 10.72 -10.10 6.09
N GLU A 25 11.11 -11.26 6.60
CA GLU A 25 11.60 -12.39 5.80
C GLU A 25 10.54 -12.88 4.81
N GLU A 26 9.29 -13.02 5.24
CA GLU A 26 8.19 -13.42 4.36
C GLU A 26 7.96 -12.40 3.23
N VAL A 27 7.99 -11.11 3.53
CA VAL A 27 7.85 -10.07 2.51
C VAL A 27 9.03 -10.07 1.55
N GLU A 28 10.27 -10.19 2.04
CA GLU A 28 11.46 -10.24 1.18
C GLU A 28 11.43 -11.44 0.23
N GLN A 29 11.03 -12.61 0.72
CA GLN A 29 10.82 -13.79 -0.13
C GLN A 29 9.70 -13.55 -1.15
N ALA A 30 8.58 -12.95 -0.73
CA ALA A 30 7.45 -12.67 -1.61
C ALA A 30 7.78 -11.66 -2.72
N ILE A 31 8.71 -10.73 -2.50
CA ILE A 31 9.16 -9.76 -3.51
C ILE A 31 10.43 -10.20 -4.26
N GLN A 32 11.02 -11.34 -3.88
CA GLN A 32 12.23 -11.86 -4.51
C GLN A 32 12.00 -12.11 -6.01
N GLY A 33 12.91 -11.58 -6.84
CA GLY A 33 12.79 -11.68 -8.30
C GLY A 33 11.70 -10.80 -8.91
N LYS A 34 10.99 -9.99 -8.11
CA LYS A 34 10.04 -8.97 -8.58
C LYS A 34 10.74 -7.62 -8.65
N ASN A 35 10.34 -6.78 -9.61
CA ASN A 35 10.81 -5.39 -9.71
C ASN A 35 10.08 -4.49 -8.68
N CYS A 36 10.10 -4.86 -7.40
CA CYS A 36 9.40 -4.18 -6.31
C CYS A 36 10.31 -4.04 -5.10
N THR A 37 10.20 -2.92 -4.37
CA THR A 37 10.92 -2.70 -3.12
C THR A 37 10.04 -3.02 -1.92
N PHE A 38 10.64 -3.32 -0.76
CA PHE A 38 9.91 -3.55 0.48
C PHE A 38 8.94 -2.39 0.78
N SER A 39 9.38 -1.14 0.66
CA SER A 39 8.54 0.03 0.89
C SER A 39 7.37 0.10 -0.10
N ALA A 40 7.57 -0.21 -1.38
CA ALA A 40 6.50 -0.22 -2.36
C ALA A 40 5.45 -1.30 -2.06
N PHE A 41 5.91 -2.48 -1.62
CA PHE A 41 5.03 -3.55 -1.16
C PHE A 41 4.20 -3.12 0.05
N VAL A 42 4.84 -2.56 1.09
CA VAL A 42 4.13 -2.11 2.30
C VAL A 42 3.13 -1.00 1.96
N ILE A 43 3.49 -0.05 1.10
CA ILE A 43 2.56 1.00 0.66
C ILE A 43 1.34 0.41 -0.05
N ALA A 44 1.55 -0.57 -0.94
CA ALA A 44 0.45 -1.24 -1.63
C ALA A 44 -0.45 -1.99 -0.66
N ALA A 45 0.14 -2.80 0.24
CA ALA A 45 -0.61 -3.57 1.23
C ALA A 45 -1.45 -2.67 2.16
N VAL A 46 -0.86 -1.56 2.64
CA VAL A 46 -1.57 -0.61 3.50
C VAL A 46 -2.70 0.10 2.74
N ARG A 47 -2.50 0.45 1.46
CA ARG A 47 -3.57 1.04 0.64
C ARG A 47 -4.73 0.07 0.48
N THR A 48 -4.46 -1.18 0.09
CA THR A 48 -5.50 -2.21 -0.04
C THR A 48 -6.23 -2.45 1.27
N ALA A 49 -5.50 -2.56 2.40
CA ALA A 49 -6.13 -2.74 3.71
C ALA A 49 -7.00 -1.53 4.11
N LEU A 50 -6.60 -0.30 3.77
CA LEU A 50 -7.43 0.88 3.98
C LEU A 50 -8.66 0.90 3.07
N GLU A 51 -8.53 0.50 1.80
CA GLU A 51 -9.65 0.37 0.87
C GLU A 51 -10.67 -0.66 1.38
N ASP A 52 -10.22 -1.83 1.83
CA ASP A 52 -11.07 -2.88 2.43
C ASP A 52 -11.83 -2.36 3.67
N ILE A 53 -11.19 -1.53 4.51
CA ILE A 53 -11.85 -0.92 5.67
C ILE A 53 -12.94 0.08 5.21
N HIS A 54 -12.66 0.92 4.21
CA HIS A 54 -13.63 1.89 3.71
C HIS A 54 -14.80 1.20 2.96
N GLU A 55 -14.52 0.15 2.20
CA GLU A 55 -15.54 -0.68 1.53
C GLU A 55 -16.37 -1.46 2.57
N GLY A 56 -15.73 -1.98 3.62
CA GLY A 56 -16.40 -2.68 4.73
C GLY A 56 -17.36 -1.78 5.52
N ASP A 57 -17.03 -0.49 5.68
CA ASP A 57 -17.93 0.51 6.26
C ASP A 57 -19.12 0.84 5.32
N ALA A 58 -18.93 0.74 4.00
CA ALA A 58 -19.98 0.89 3.00
C ALA A 58 -20.85 -0.37 2.81
N SER A 59 -20.36 -1.54 3.21
CA SER A 59 -21.00 -2.85 3.05
C SER A 59 -21.87 -3.28 4.24
N CYS A 60 -22.32 -2.33 5.08
CA CYS A 60 -23.27 -2.60 6.17
C CYS A 60 -24.75 -2.55 5.71
N GLU A 61 -25.04 -2.33 4.42
CA GLU A 61 -26.39 -2.43 3.87
C GLU A 61 -26.42 -3.28 2.59
N GLU A 62 -26.15 -4.59 2.70
CA GLU A 62 -26.75 -5.62 1.84
C GLU A 62 -26.34 -7.01 2.35
N ARG A 63 -27.23 -7.60 3.15
CA ARG A 63 -27.78 -8.95 2.99
C ARG A 63 -28.37 -9.42 4.32
N HIS A 64 -29.65 -9.12 4.51
CA HIS A 64 -30.50 -9.96 5.34
C HIS A 64 -31.63 -10.50 4.45
N PRO A 65 -31.74 -11.82 4.23
CA PRO A 65 -32.96 -12.41 3.70
C PRO A 65 -34.10 -12.35 4.74
#